data_AF-M3UV73-F1
#
_entry.id   AF-M3UV73-F1
#
_cell.length_a   1.000
_cell.length_b   1.000
_cell.length_c   1.000
_cell.angle_alpha   90.00
_cell.angle_beta   90.00
_cell.angle_gamma   90.00
#
_symmetry.space_group_name_H-M   'P 1'
#
loop_
_entity.id
_entity.type
_entity.pdbx_description
1 polymer ?
#
loop_
_entity_poly.entity_id
_entity_poly.type
_entity_poly.pdbx_seq_one_letter_code
_entity_poly.pdbx_strand_id
1 'polypeptide(L)'
;MASGTSRHVLITFARSFLTLNLARLMAAAGHRVTVVDSLAVGVSRYSNAVSGFHKVPPPKFAPQEYCRELAAIVEREKVDIVIPIHEETDILAMMAG
;
A
#
# COMPACT_ATOMS: atom_id res chain seq x y z
N MET A 1 -9.18 -18.92 17.57
CA MET A 1 -8.34 -18.43 16.46
C MET A 1 -9.26 -17.63 15.55
N ALA A 2 -8.98 -16.36 15.29
CA ALA A 2 -9.94 -15.48 14.60
C ALA A 2 -10.23 -16.02 13.19
N SER A 3 -11.48 -16.39 12.92
CA SER A 3 -11.97 -16.82 11.61
C SER A 3 -12.20 -15.62 10.68
N GLY A 4 -11.16 -14.82 10.46
CA GLY A 4 -11.18 -13.78 9.45
C GLY A 4 -10.86 -14.39 8.09
N THR A 5 -11.67 -14.15 7.06
CA THR A 5 -11.29 -14.44 5.68
C THR A 5 -9.99 -13.71 5.35
N SER A 6 -9.01 -14.39 4.73
CA SER A 6 -7.82 -13.71 4.22
C SER A 6 -8.21 -12.56 3.28
N ARG A 7 -7.48 -11.45 3.36
CA ARG A 7 -7.72 -10.22 2.60
C ARG A 7 -6.44 -9.81 1.91
N HIS A 8 -6.53 -9.14 0.77
CA HIS A 8 -5.43 -8.46 0.12
C HIS A 8 -5.35 -7.00 0.60
N VAL A 9 -4.31 -6.69 1.36
CA VAL A 9 -4.06 -5.36 1.93
C VAL A 9 -2.95 -4.65 1.16
N LEU A 10 -3.24 -3.45 0.65
CA LEU A 10 -2.27 -2.56 0.02
C LEU A 10 -1.88 -1.45 0.99
N ILE A 11 -0.59 -1.32 1.33
CA ILE A 11 -0.12 -0.30 2.28
C ILE A 11 0.78 0.71 1.54
N THR A 12 0.56 2.02 1.74
CA THR A 12 1.37 3.05 1.10
C THR A 12 2.68 3.33 1.83
N PHE A 13 3.55 4.13 1.20
CA PHE A 13 4.79 4.63 1.78
C PHE A 13 5.75 3.52 2.22
N ALA A 14 6.02 2.56 1.32
CA ALA A 14 6.84 1.37 1.59
C ALA A 14 8.24 1.63 2.18
N ARG A 15 8.76 2.86 2.04
CA ARG A 15 10.02 3.31 2.63
C ARG A 15 9.99 3.53 4.15
N SER A 16 8.83 3.55 4.79
CA SER A 16 8.71 3.76 6.25
C SER A 16 8.82 2.46 7.05
N PHE A 17 9.44 2.57 8.24
CA PHE A 17 9.44 1.49 9.23
C PHE A 17 8.05 1.21 9.81
N LEU A 18 7.16 2.20 9.81
CA LEU A 18 5.75 2.00 10.17
C LEU A 18 5.09 1.03 9.19
N THR A 19 5.27 1.25 7.89
CA THR A 19 4.75 0.36 6.83
C THR A 19 5.33 -1.03 6.95
N LEU A 20 6.64 -1.17 7.23
CA LEU A 20 7.26 -2.48 7.43
C LEU A 20 6.65 -3.25 8.61
N ASN A 21 6.48 -2.56 9.74
CA ASN A 21 5.90 -3.17 10.94
C ASN A 21 4.45 -3.60 10.69
N LEU A 22 3.64 -2.71 10.08
CA LEU A 22 2.26 -3.01 9.75
C LEU A 22 2.14 -4.17 8.76
N ALA A 23 2.99 -4.21 7.72
CA ALA A 23 3.02 -5.30 6.76
C ALA A 23 3.29 -6.65 7.45
N ARG A 24 4.23 -6.69 8.40
CA ARG A 24 4.51 -7.89 9.19
C ARG A 24 3.34 -8.32 10.05
N LEU A 25 2.64 -7.39 10.69
CA LEU A 25 1.45 -7.69 11.49
C LEU A 25 0.31 -8.23 10.63
N MET A 26 0.05 -7.61 9.48
CA MET A 26 -0.99 -8.05 8.54
C MET A 26 -0.68 -9.44 7.96
N ALA A 27 0.58 -9.68 7.58
CA ALA A 27 1.01 -10.99 7.12
C ALA A 27 0.89 -12.06 8.22
N ALA A 28 1.29 -11.74 9.45
CA ALA A 28 1.15 -12.64 10.61
C ALA A 28 -0.32 -12.94 10.94
N ALA A 29 -1.24 -12.04 10.61
CA ALA A 29 -2.68 -12.25 10.70
C ALA A 29 -3.27 -13.08 9.54
N GLY A 30 -2.44 -13.50 8.57
CA GLY A 30 -2.86 -14.34 7.44
C GLY A 30 -3.37 -13.56 6.22
N HIS A 31 -3.13 -12.25 6.14
CA HIS A 31 -3.47 -11.44 4.97
C HIS A 31 -2.35 -11.44 3.92
N ARG A 32 -2.72 -11.34 2.64
CA ARG A 32 -1.77 -11.02 1.56
C ARG A 32 -1.46 -9.54 1.65
N VAL A 33 -0.19 -9.16 1.63
CA VAL A 33 0.22 -7.75 1.74
C VAL A 33 0.98 -7.32 0.51
N THR A 34 0.54 -6.25 -0.13
CA THR A 34 1.32 -5.51 -1.13
C THR A 34 1.60 -4.12 -0.62
N VAL A 35 2.66 -3.50 -1.14
CA VAL A 35 3.04 -2.14 -0.75
C VAL A 35 3.30 -1.27 -1.97
N VAL A 36 3.13 0.04 -1.81
CA VAL A 36 3.43 1.02 -2.86
C VAL A 36 4.37 2.10 -2.38
N ASP A 37 5.20 2.61 -3.27
CA ASP A 37 6.02 3.81 -3.03
C ASP A 37 6.39 4.49 -4.35
N SER A 38 6.70 5.78 -4.28
CA SER A 38 7.23 6.52 -5.42
C SER A 38 8.73 6.27 -5.65
N LEU A 39 9.45 5.91 -4.59
CA LEU A 39 10.84 5.51 -4.66
C LEU A 39 10.97 4.02 -5.00
N ALA A 40 11.94 3.70 -5.84
CA ALA A 40 12.19 2.31 -6.22
C ALA A 40 12.70 1.44 -5.05
N VAL A 41 13.23 2.06 -4.00
CA VAL A 41 13.84 1.36 -2.86
C VAL A 41 13.08 1.78 -1.60
N GLY A 42 12.34 0.82 -1.01
CA GLY A 42 11.68 0.97 0.28
C GLY A 42 11.95 -0.24 1.15
N VAL A 43 12.18 -0.04 2.45
CA VAL A 43 12.55 -1.14 3.38
C VAL A 43 11.53 -2.28 3.36
N SER A 44 10.24 -1.96 3.19
CA SER A 44 9.17 -2.96 3.15
C SER A 44 9.22 -3.85 1.91
N ARG A 45 9.78 -3.36 0.79
CA ARG A 45 9.92 -4.11 -0.47
C ARG A 45 10.68 -5.43 -0.31
N TYR A 46 11.62 -5.48 0.62
CA TYR A 46 12.51 -6.62 0.84
C TYR A 46 12.10 -7.50 2.02
N SER A 47 10.93 -7.23 2.63
CA SER A 47 10.41 -8.05 3.72
C SER A 47 9.69 -9.27 3.16
N ASN A 48 9.95 -10.45 3.72
CA ASN A 48 9.21 -11.68 3.40
C ASN A 48 7.70 -11.59 3.73
N ALA A 49 7.29 -10.59 4.52
CA ALA A 49 5.89 -10.31 4.79
C ALA A 49 5.15 -9.65 3.62
N VAL A 50 5.87 -9.14 2.61
CA VAL A 50 5.30 -8.42 1.48
C VAL A 50 5.33 -9.31 0.23
N SER A 51 4.16 -9.51 -0.37
CA SER A 51 3.94 -10.33 -1.56
C SER A 51 4.14 -9.58 -2.88
N GLY A 52 4.26 -8.25 -2.84
CA GLY A 52 4.48 -7.44 -4.04
C GLY A 52 4.72 -5.96 -3.73
N PHE A 53 5.38 -5.28 -4.67
CA PHE A 53 5.71 -3.86 -4.60
C PHE A 53 5.31 -3.18 -5.92
N HIS A 54 4.60 -2.05 -5.84
CA HIS A 54 4.32 -1.21 -7.00
C HIS A 54 5.00 0.15 -6.87
N LYS A 55 5.71 0.55 -7.94
CA LYS A 55 6.20 1.92 -8.07
C LYS A 55 5.08 2.79 -8.61
N VAL A 56 4.79 3.89 -7.93
CA VAL A 56 3.73 4.84 -8.30
C VAL A 56 4.29 6.24 -8.56
N PRO A 57 3.54 7.14 -9.22
CA PRO A 57 3.93 8.54 -9.32
C PRO A 57 4.17 9.18 -7.95
N PRO A 58 5.06 10.18 -7.84
CA PRO A 58 5.33 10.84 -6.59
C PRO A 58 4.11 11.68 -6.13
N PRO A 59 3.48 11.35 -5.00
CA PRO A 59 2.18 11.91 -4.62
C PRO A 59 2.25 13.43 -4.37
N LYS A 60 3.40 13.94 -3.92
CA LYS A 60 3.65 15.38 -3.74
C LYS A 60 3.68 16.19 -5.04
N PHE A 61 4.15 15.59 -6.15
CA PHE A 61 4.37 16.31 -7.41
C PHE A 61 3.35 15.95 -8.50
N ALA A 62 2.72 14.79 -8.37
CA ALA A 62 1.77 14.24 -9.33
C ALA A 62 0.61 13.55 -8.57
N PRO A 63 -0.17 14.29 -7.76
CA PRO A 63 -1.19 13.71 -6.87
C PRO A 63 -2.32 13.03 -7.64
N GLN A 64 -2.74 13.59 -8.78
CA GLN A 64 -3.82 13.01 -9.58
C GLN A 64 -3.37 11.72 -10.26
N GLU A 65 -2.15 11.70 -10.82
CA GLU A 65 -1.56 10.52 -11.42
C GLU A 65 -1.33 9.43 -10.36
N TYR A 66 -0.89 9.81 -9.16
CA TYR A 66 -0.75 8.90 -8.02
C TYR A 66 -2.08 8.24 -7.68
N CYS A 67 -3.16 9.01 -7.52
CA CYS A 67 -4.47 8.45 -7.18
C CYS A 67 -5.02 7.55 -8.29
N ARG A 68 -4.87 7.93 -9.57
CA ARG A 68 -5.30 7.10 -10.71
C ARG A 68 -4.51 5.80 -10.79
N GLU A 69 -3.20 5.83 -10.61
CA GLU A 69 -2.39 4.61 -10.60
C GLU A 69 -2.73 3.72 -9.39
N LEU A 70 -2.97 4.31 -8.21
CA LEU A 70 -3.38 3.56 -7.04
C LEU A 70 -4.74 2.86 -7.26
N ALA A 71 -5.71 3.55 -7.85
CA ALA A 71 -6.99 2.95 -8.22
C ALA A 71 -6.82 1.81 -9.25
N ALA A 72 -5.98 2.01 -10.27
CA ALA A 72 -5.68 0.98 -11.25
C ALA A 72 -4.98 -0.25 -10.64
N ILE A 73 -4.10 -0.07 -9.65
CA ILE A 73 -3.50 -1.15 -8.87
C ILE A 73 -4.58 -1.90 -8.08
N VAL A 74 -5.46 -1.18 -7.37
CA VAL A 74 -6.52 -1.76 -6.55
C VAL A 74 -7.44 -2.66 -7.38
N GLU A 75 -7.86 -2.20 -8.56
CA GLU A 75 -8.70 -2.96 -9.48
C GLU A 75 -7.96 -4.19 -10.04
N ARG A 76 -6.73 -3.99 -10.55
CA ARG A 76 -5.94 -5.06 -11.20
C ARG A 76 -5.56 -6.17 -10.23
N GLU A 77 -5.18 -5.82 -9.01
CA GLU A 77 -4.71 -6.76 -7.98
C GLU A 77 -5.83 -7.27 -7.06
N LYS A 78 -7.07 -6.80 -7.27
CA LYS A 78 -8.25 -7.11 -6.44
C LYS A 78 -7.96 -6.85 -4.96
N VAL A 79 -7.47 -5.65 -4.65
CA VAL A 79 -7.17 -5.23 -3.28
C VAL A 79 -8.48 -5.07 -2.51
N ASP A 80 -8.55 -5.69 -1.33
CA ASP A 80 -9.71 -5.58 -0.43
C ASP A 80 -9.63 -4.31 0.43
N ILE A 81 -8.42 -3.94 0.86
CA ILE A 81 -8.20 -2.86 1.83
C ILE A 81 -6.97 -2.05 1.40
N VAL A 82 -7.12 -0.74 1.31
CA VAL A 82 -6.00 0.20 1.20
C VAL A 82 -5.76 0.84 2.57
N ILE A 83 -4.51 0.82 3.03
CA ILE A 83 -4.08 1.51 4.24
C ILE A 83 -3.09 2.60 3.84
N PRO A 84 -3.54 3.86 3.72
CA PRO A 84 -2.65 4.97 3.51
C PRO A 84 -1.86 5.27 4.80
N ILE A 85 -0.63 5.73 4.62
CA ILE A 85 0.31 6.05 5.68
C ILE A 85 0.76 7.51 5.46
N HIS A 86 0.78 8.32 6.52
CA HIS A 86 1.11 9.76 6.49
C HIS A 86 0.26 10.59 5.51
N GLU A 87 0.91 11.47 4.73
CA GLU A 87 0.29 12.45 3.83
C GLU A 87 -0.52 11.83 2.70
N GLU A 88 -0.27 10.56 2.37
CA GLU A 88 -1.04 9.82 1.36
C GLU A 88 -2.53 9.76 1.70
N THR A 89 -2.89 9.81 2.98
CA THR A 89 -4.30 9.85 3.42
C THR A 89 -4.98 11.13 2.94
N ASP A 90 -4.34 12.28 3.13
CA ASP A 90 -4.87 13.58 2.72
C ASP A 90 -4.95 13.67 1.19
N ILE A 91 -3.92 13.17 0.50
CA ILE A 91 -3.84 13.19 -0.97
C ILE A 91 -4.98 12.36 -1.59
N LEU A 92 -5.27 11.18 -1.02
CA LEU A 92 -6.40 10.36 -1.47
C LEU A 92 -7.75 11.00 -1.14
N ALA A 93 -7.90 11.58 0.05
CA ALA A 93 -9.14 12.22 0.48
C ALA A 93 -9.47 13.49 -0.35
N MET A 94 -8.44 14.23 -0.77
CA MET A 94 -8.58 15.43 -1.59
C MET A 94 -8.74 15.14 -3.09
N MET A 95 -8.71 13.87 -3.49
CA MET A 95 -8.90 13.51 -4.89
C MET A 95 -10.34 13.83 -5.33
N ALA A 96 -10.47 14.86 -6.16
CA ALA A 96 -11.67 15.12 -6.93
C ALA A 96 -11.60 14.29 -8.22
N GLY A 97 -12.56 13.38 -8.40
CA GLY A 97 -12.71 12.57 -9.61
C GLY A 97 -12.99 13.42 -10.84
#